data_AF-A0A7Y2T404-F1
#
_entry.id   AF-A0A7Y2T404-F1
#
_cell.length_a   1.000
_cell.length_b   1.000
_cell.length_c   1.000
_cell.angle_alpha   90.00
_cell.angle_beta   90.00
_cell.angle_gamma   90.00
#
_symmetry.space_group_name_H-M   'P 1'
#
loop_
_entity.id
_entity.type
_entity.pdbx_description
1 polymer ?
#
loop_
_entity_poly.entity_id
_entity_poly.type
_entity_poly.pdbx_seq_one_letter_code
_entity_poly.pdbx_strand_id
1 'polypeptide(L)' 'YTLGLLHGLGHEVLYANHNVYQNSGSPEEVTEIQTFYENQYLEKGKPITYIKFRLN' A
#
# COMPACT_ATOMS: atom_id res chain seq x y z
N TYR A 1 -6.47 -4.28 -8.52
CA TYR A 1 -6.04 -4.60 -9.89
C TYR A 1 -4.56 -4.27 -10.17
N THR A 2 -3.96 -3.25 -9.54
CA THR A 2 -2.53 -2.91 -9.75
C THR A 2 -1.55 -4.05 -9.47
N LEU A 3 -1.73 -4.79 -8.37
CA LEU A 3 -0.85 -5.91 -8.01
C LEU A 3 -0.77 -6.98 -9.11
N GLY A 4 -1.92 -7.37 -9.67
CA GLY A 4 -1.97 -8.33 -10.78
C GLY A 4 -1.34 -7.80 -12.07
N LEU A 5 -1.45 -6.50 -12.33
CA LEU A 5 -0.81 -5.86 -13.48
C LEU A 5 0.72 -5.90 -13.34
N LEU A 6 1.26 -5.59 -12.16
CA LEU A 6 2.70 -5.65 -11.90
C LEU A 6 3.27 -7.05 -12.14
N HIS A 7 2.57 -8.09 -11.67
CA HIS A 7 2.94 -9.47 -11.95
C HIS A 7 2.88 -9.81 -13.45
N GLY A 8 1.82 -9.39 -14.14
CA GLY A 8 1.66 -9.63 -15.58
C GLY A 8 2.71 -8.93 -16.44
N LEU A 9 3.20 -7.78 -16.00
CA LEU A 9 4.31 -7.04 -16.62
C LEU A 9 5.70 -7.54 -16.18
N GLY A 10 5.76 -8.55 -15.31
CA GLY A 10 6.99 -9.16 -14.83
C GLY A 10 7.71 -8.38 -13.73
N HIS A 11 7.17 -7.27 -13.25
CA HIS A 11 7.79 -6.48 -12.18
C HIS A 11 7.84 -7.24 -10.86
N GLU A 12 8.97 -7.19 -10.18
CA GLU A 12 9.16 -7.83 -8.87
C GLU A 12 8.42 -7.05 -7.78
N VAL A 13 7.42 -7.68 -7.15
CA VAL A 13 6.72 -7.10 -5.99
C VAL A 13 7.47 -7.50 -4.72
N LEU A 14 8.00 -6.49 -4.02
CA LEU A 14 8.77 -6.66 -2.79
C LEU A 14 7.85 -6.73 -1.55
N TYR A 15 6.75 -5.98 -1.58
CA TYR A 15 5.78 -5.94 -0.47
C TYR A 15 4.42 -5.44 -0.97
N ALA A 16 3.33 -5.98 -0.42
CA ALA A 16 1.98 -5.46 -0.64
C ALA A 16 1.11 -5.63 0.61
N ASN A 17 0.37 -4.58 0.99
CA ASN A 17 -0.63 -4.62 2.05
C ASN A 17 -1.92 -3.93 1.60
N HIS A 18 -3.06 -4.54 1.94
CA HIS A 18 -4.39 -4.07 1.57
C HIS A 18 -5.01 -3.12 2.60
N ASN A 19 -4.42 -2.99 3.79
CA ASN A 19 -4.76 -1.95 4.75
C ASN A 19 -3.54 -1.64 5.62
N VAL A 20 -2.88 -0.50 5.42
CA VAL A 20 -1.65 -0.18 6.15
C VAL A 20 -1.86 0.06 7.65
N TYR A 21 -3.10 0.35 8.07
CA TYR A 21 -3.49 0.59 9.46
C TYR A 21 -4.14 -0.62 10.16
N GLN A 22 -4.40 -1.70 9.43
CA GLN A 22 -4.88 -2.95 10.00
C GLN A 22 -3.88 -4.06 9.68
N ASN A 23 -3.47 -4.80 10.71
CA ASN A 23 -2.37 -5.75 10.72
C ASN A 23 -1.01 -5.07 10.88
N SER A 24 -0.30 -5.44 11.95
CA SER A 24 1.02 -4.96 12.38
C SER A 24 2.16 -5.28 11.39
N GLY A 25 1.85 -5.60 10.14
CA GLY A 25 2.81 -6.00 9.11
C GLY A 25 3.25 -4.88 8.18
N SER A 26 2.69 -3.68 8.30
CA SER A 26 3.12 -2.51 7.52
C SER A 26 4.51 -2.06 7.95
N PRO A 27 5.43 -1.77 7.00
CA PRO A 27 6.70 -1.13 7.33
C PRO A 27 6.43 0.21 8.02
N GLU A 28 7.24 0.53 9.04
CA GLU A 28 7.08 1.74 9.86
C GLU A 28 7.10 3.01 9.00
N GLU A 29 7.98 3.06 7.99
CA GLU A 29 8.09 4.14 6.99
C GLU A 29 6.77 4.48 6.29
N VAL A 30 5.86 3.52 6.16
CA VAL A 30 4.56 3.69 5.50
C VAL A 30 3.55 4.38 6.42
N THR A 31 3.65 4.15 7.73
CA THR A 31 2.74 4.71 8.74
C THR A 31 3.26 5.99 9.38
N GLU A 32 4.56 6.26 9.29
CA GLU A 32 5.20 7.49 9.80
C GLU A 32 4.86 8.72 8.94
N ILE A 33 4.70 8.53 7.63
CA ILE A 33 4.37 9.62 6.70
C ILE A 33 2.87 9.64 6.48
N GLN A 34 2.20 10.66 7.02
CA GLN A 34 0.76 10.86 6.83
C GLN A 34 0.49 12.01 5.88
N THR A 35 -0.45 11.81 4.95
CA THR A 35 -0.84 12.83 3.97
C THR A 35 -2.18 13.46 4.32
N PHE A 36 -2.46 14.66 3.81
CA PHE A 36 -3.76 15.32 4.02
C PHE A 36 -4.96 14.46 3.58
N TYR A 37 -4.81 13.70 2.49
CA TYR A 37 -5.91 12.90 1.94
C TYR A 37 -6.19 11.62 2.73
N GLU A 38 -5.18 11.07 3.38
CA GLU A 38 -5.29 9.86 4.21
C GLU A 38 -6.41 9.98 5.25
N ASN A 39 -6.45 11.11 5.97
CA ASN A 39 -7.49 11.38 6.97
C ASN A 39 -8.89 11.28 6.38
N GLN A 40 -9.11 11.78 5.16
CA GLN A 40 -10.42 11.72 4.50
C GLN A 40 -10.81 10.28 4.10
N TYR A 41 -9.83 9.42 3.82
CA TYR A 41 -10.08 8.01 3.53
C TYR A 41 -10.39 7.24 4.80
N LEU A 42 -9.63 7.50 5.88
CA LEU A 42 -9.83 6.90 7.19
C LEU A 42 -11.20 7.28 7.80
N GLU A 43 -11.61 8.55 7.70
CA GLU A 43 -12.95 9.00 8.14
C GLU A 43 -14.09 8.25 7.43
N LYS A 44 -13.87 7.84 6.17
CA LYS A 44 -14.83 7.08 5.36
C LYS A 44 -14.68 5.56 5.55
N GLY A 45 -13.81 5.10 6.45
CA GLY A 45 -13.49 3.69 6.65
C GLY A 45 -12.89 3.03 5.41
N LYS A 46 -12.30 3.80 4.50
CA LYS A 46 -11.67 3.26 3.29
C LYS A 46 -10.26 2.78 3.63
N PRO A 47 -9.93 1.52 3.31
CA PRO A 47 -8.59 1.02 3.56
C PRO A 47 -7.58 1.71 2.64
N ILE A 48 -6.36 1.88 3.16
CA ILE A 48 -5.26 2.46 2.42
C ILE A 48 -4.30 1.33 2.08
N THR A 49 -4.07 1.11 0.79
CA THR A 49 -3.23 0.01 0.28
C THR A 49 -1.84 0.52 -0.05
N TYR A 50 -0.82 -0.29 0.19
CA TYR A 50 0.57 0.02 -0.14
C TYR A 50 1.21 -1.12 -0.93
N ILE A 51 2.01 -0.77 -1.95
CA ILE A 51 2.76 -1.72 -2.77
C ILE A 51 4.17 -1.17 -2.99
N LYS A 52 5.18 -1.99 -2.72
CA LYS A 52 6.59 -1.74 -3.01
C LYS A 52 7.03 -2.74 -4.08
N PHE A 53 7.59 -2.25 -5.18
CA PHE A 53 8.01 -3.10 -6.31
C PHE A 53 9.25 -2.52 -6.99
N ARG A 54 9.91 -3.36 -7.79
CA ARG A 54 11.07 -2.99 -8.61
C ARG A 54 10.69 -3.06 -10.08
N LEU A 55 11.06 -2.04 -10.84
CA LEU A 55 10.99 -2.07 -12.31
C LEU A 55 12.09 -2.98 -12.84
N ASN A 56 11.79 -3.70 -13.90
CA ASN A 56 12.76 -4.54 -14.61
C ASN A 56 13.50 -3.74 -15.66
#